data_AF-A0A972J720-F1
#
_entry.id   AF-A0A972J720-F1
#
_cell.length_a   1.000
_cell.length_b   1.000
_cell.length_c   1.000
_cell.angle_alpha   90.00
_cell.angle_beta   90.00
_cell.angle_gamma   90.00
#
_symmetry.space_group_name_H-M   'P 1'
#
loop_
_entity.id
_entity.type
_entity.pdbx_description
1 polymer ?
#
loop_
_entity_poly.entity_id
_entity_poly.type
_entity_poly.pdbx_seq_one_letter_code
_entity_poly.pdbx_strand_id
1 'polypeptide(L)'
;MKVFLMHRNADFDLYQELPSNQQELTDDLQLGKIFDAMALGDAFLFDAARAGILSALKNGPDTILYRQEILQDCLRNTPIILDMYHIALESIESEKKNFWGIMSKHPSSILTRSIQVVRMFVDMLRKLRRIADLNAGAFHSEGFTRFFGMLEEELSDEYFTEIEDHLRELKFGKGVLISAELGKGNKGDNYRLHRVQDRNEKWTRRIFARKAPSYSFSISQRDDSGARALVTLKDAGLNLSANALARSTDHILSFFTVLRTELAFYVGCLNLHRQLVETGGPVSFPIPAPIGERMHLFRDLYDAGFALTIRQRITGNEVDADDKDLVIITGANQGGKSTFLRSMGTAQLMMQSGMFVAAESFCSNVCDGLFTHYRREEDATMKSGKLDEELARMSGIIDVITPNSMVLLNESFAATNDREGSEIARQIVSALVERR
;
A
#
# COMPACT_ATOMS: atom_id res chain seq x y z
N MET A 1 -10.22 11.67 6.43
CA MET A 1 -8.80 11.31 6.63
C MET A 1 -8.24 10.56 5.41
N LYS A 2 -7.15 11.07 4.81
CA LYS A 2 -6.49 10.48 3.63
C LYS A 2 -4.98 10.36 3.90
N VAL A 3 -4.38 9.21 3.58
CA VAL A 3 -2.99 8.89 3.93
C VAL A 3 -2.01 9.48 2.92
N PHE A 4 -2.11 9.12 1.65
CA PHE A 4 -1.31 9.60 0.51
C PHE A 4 0.20 9.79 0.79
N LEU A 5 0.87 8.79 1.35
CA LEU A 5 2.32 8.75 1.51
C LEU A 5 3.01 8.25 0.24
N MET A 6 2.37 7.35 -0.53
CA MET A 6 2.94 6.79 -1.77
C MET A 6 2.70 7.66 -3.01
N HIS A 7 1.65 8.46 -3.02
CA HIS A 7 1.30 9.43 -4.07
C HIS A 7 0.78 10.70 -3.42
N ARG A 8 0.75 11.84 -4.12
CA ARG A 8 0.27 13.12 -3.53
C ARG A 8 -1.25 13.17 -3.37
N ASN A 9 -1.98 12.46 -4.22
CA ASN A 9 -3.43 12.65 -4.42
C ASN A 9 -4.19 11.34 -4.69
N ALA A 10 -3.59 10.18 -4.46
CA ALA A 10 -4.20 8.87 -4.68
C ALA A 10 -3.75 7.86 -3.62
N ASP A 11 -4.64 6.91 -3.30
CA ASP A 11 -4.31 5.79 -2.42
C ASP A 11 -3.48 4.76 -3.21
N PHE A 12 -2.48 4.13 -2.58
CA PHE A 12 -1.68 3.07 -3.22
C PHE A 12 -2.46 1.77 -3.38
N ASP A 13 -2.54 1.27 -4.61
CA ASP A 13 -3.19 -0.01 -4.91
C ASP A 13 -2.18 -1.17 -4.93
N LEU A 14 -2.30 -2.04 -3.93
CA LEU A 14 -1.50 -3.26 -3.77
C LEU A 14 -1.82 -4.30 -4.84
N TYR A 15 -3.05 -4.30 -5.38
CA TYR A 15 -3.56 -5.31 -6.29
C TYR A 15 -3.68 -4.80 -7.74
N GLN A 16 -3.00 -3.69 -8.05
CA GLN A 16 -2.97 -3.12 -9.38
C GLN A 16 -2.41 -4.11 -10.41
N GLU A 17 -2.80 -3.92 -11.68
CA GLU A 17 -2.23 -4.67 -12.78
C GLU A 17 -0.74 -4.33 -12.96
N LEU A 18 0.06 -5.38 -12.87
CA LEU A 18 1.50 -5.37 -13.08
C LEU A 18 1.83 -5.47 -14.57
N PRO A 19 3.01 -4.99 -15.01
CA PRO A 19 3.39 -5.04 -16.42
C PRO A 19 3.45 -6.48 -16.92
N SER A 20 3.15 -6.66 -18.22
CA SER A 20 3.09 -7.99 -18.84
C SER A 20 4.41 -8.76 -18.75
N ASN A 21 5.54 -8.06 -18.73
CA ASN A 21 6.90 -8.62 -18.60
C ASN A 21 7.39 -8.75 -17.14
N GLN A 22 6.49 -8.73 -16.15
CA GLN A 22 6.87 -8.83 -14.73
C GLN A 22 7.68 -10.08 -14.39
N GLN A 23 7.42 -11.21 -15.06
CA GLN A 23 8.09 -12.48 -14.79
C GLN A 23 9.52 -12.41 -15.32
N GLU A 24 9.70 -11.96 -16.57
CA GLU A 24 11.02 -11.70 -17.16
C GLU A 24 11.86 -10.78 -16.28
N LEU A 25 11.30 -9.65 -15.84
CA LEU A 25 12.01 -8.71 -14.97
C LEU A 25 12.39 -9.34 -13.63
N THR A 26 11.48 -10.09 -13.02
CA THR A 26 11.73 -10.71 -11.72
C THR A 26 12.85 -11.75 -11.79
N ASP A 27 12.87 -12.56 -12.85
CA ASP A 27 13.84 -13.64 -13.02
C ASP A 27 15.20 -13.10 -13.49
N ASP A 28 15.22 -12.29 -14.56
CA ASP A 28 16.44 -11.78 -15.18
C ASP A 28 17.18 -10.81 -14.25
N LEU A 29 16.44 -9.97 -13.50
CA LEU A 29 17.01 -9.05 -12.52
C LEU A 29 17.09 -9.61 -11.10
N GLN A 30 16.67 -10.87 -10.89
CA GLN A 30 16.64 -11.54 -9.59
C GLN A 30 15.96 -10.72 -8.48
N LEU A 31 14.87 -10.02 -8.82
CA LEU A 31 14.16 -9.12 -7.89
C LEU A 31 13.62 -9.86 -6.66
N GLY A 32 13.42 -11.18 -6.74
CA GLY A 32 13.04 -12.01 -5.60
C GLY A 32 13.97 -11.81 -4.38
N LYS A 33 15.28 -11.63 -4.58
CA LYS A 33 16.22 -11.37 -3.48
C LYS A 33 15.96 -10.03 -2.79
N ILE A 34 15.54 -9.02 -3.55
CA ILE A 34 15.17 -7.71 -3.03
C ILE A 34 13.84 -7.81 -2.28
N PHE A 35 12.83 -8.47 -2.87
CA PHE A 35 11.53 -8.66 -2.25
C PHE A 35 11.62 -9.45 -0.94
N ASP A 36 12.39 -10.54 -0.91
CA ASP A 36 12.64 -11.33 0.30
C ASP A 36 13.30 -10.50 1.40
N ALA A 37 14.29 -9.67 1.04
CA ALA A 37 14.97 -8.78 1.97
C ALA A 37 14.03 -7.69 2.52
N MET A 38 13.16 -7.12 1.68
CA MET A 38 12.13 -6.18 2.13
C MET A 38 11.10 -6.86 3.04
N ALA A 39 10.72 -8.09 2.73
CA ALA A 39 9.65 -8.81 3.40
C ALA A 39 10.04 -9.38 4.77
N LEU A 40 11.27 -9.86 4.94
CA LEU A 40 11.70 -10.62 6.13
C LEU A 40 10.75 -11.79 6.49
N GLY A 41 10.16 -12.42 5.46
CA GLY A 41 9.19 -13.51 5.61
C GLY A 41 7.73 -13.08 5.81
N ASP A 42 7.43 -11.78 5.86
CA ASP A 42 6.06 -11.27 5.88
C ASP A 42 5.49 -11.18 4.45
N ALA A 43 4.45 -11.97 4.17
CA ALA A 43 3.82 -12.04 2.86
C ALA A 43 3.18 -10.70 2.42
N PHE A 44 2.65 -9.91 3.36
CA PHE A 44 2.05 -8.61 3.03
C PHE A 44 3.12 -7.59 2.63
N LEU A 45 4.26 -7.58 3.33
CA LEU A 45 5.41 -6.76 2.94
C LEU A 45 6.00 -7.19 1.60
N PHE A 46 6.03 -8.51 1.32
CA PHE A 46 6.45 -9.03 0.02
C PHE A 46 5.57 -8.51 -1.11
N ASP A 47 4.25 -8.59 -0.96
CA ASP A 47 3.31 -8.08 -1.95
C ASP A 47 3.44 -6.56 -2.13
N ALA A 48 3.64 -5.81 -1.04
CA ALA A 48 3.83 -4.36 -1.10
C ALA A 48 5.11 -3.96 -1.84
N ALA A 49 6.22 -4.67 -1.57
CA ALA A 49 7.48 -4.48 -2.28
C ALA A 49 7.34 -4.79 -3.77
N ARG A 50 6.75 -5.95 -4.10
CA ARG A 50 6.52 -6.39 -5.46
C ARG A 50 5.65 -5.40 -6.24
N ALA A 51 4.52 -4.99 -5.66
CA ALA A 51 3.63 -4.01 -6.29
C ALA A 51 4.32 -2.66 -6.47
N GLY A 52 5.04 -2.17 -5.45
CA GLY A 52 5.70 -0.86 -5.49
C GLY A 52 6.82 -0.78 -6.53
N ILE A 53 7.59 -1.86 -6.68
CA ILE A 53 8.74 -1.93 -7.60
C ILE A 53 8.31 -2.22 -9.04
N LEU A 54 7.43 -3.19 -9.26
CA LEU A 54 7.03 -3.57 -10.62
C LEU A 54 6.07 -2.57 -11.27
N SER A 55 5.41 -1.72 -10.48
CA SER A 55 4.60 -0.60 -11.01
C SER A 55 5.36 0.70 -11.18
N ALA A 56 6.64 0.74 -10.80
CA ALA A 56 7.45 1.96 -10.73
C ALA A 56 7.59 2.70 -12.06
N LEU A 57 7.49 1.97 -13.19
CA LEU A 57 7.63 2.53 -14.52
C LEU A 57 6.50 3.52 -14.91
N LYS A 58 5.40 3.53 -14.15
CA LYS A 58 4.30 4.49 -14.33
C LYS A 58 4.56 5.84 -13.61
N ASN A 59 5.63 5.94 -12.82
CA ASN A 59 5.91 7.12 -12.00
C ASN A 59 6.74 8.14 -12.78
N GLY A 60 6.26 9.39 -12.85
CA GLY A 60 7.06 10.53 -13.28
C GLY A 60 8.04 11.02 -12.20
N PRO A 61 8.96 11.94 -12.56
CA PRO A 61 9.97 12.49 -11.64
C PRO A 61 9.39 13.03 -10.33
N ASP A 62 8.25 13.72 -10.36
CA ASP A 62 7.62 14.30 -9.17
C ASP A 62 7.19 13.24 -8.14
N THR A 63 6.65 12.11 -8.61
CA THR A 63 6.25 10.99 -7.74
C THR A 63 7.47 10.31 -7.15
N ILE A 64 8.54 10.18 -7.95
CA ILE A 64 9.82 9.60 -7.49
C ILE A 64 10.40 10.44 -6.36
N LEU A 65 10.55 11.74 -6.58
CA LEU A 65 11.09 12.67 -5.58
C LEU A 65 10.21 12.74 -4.33
N TYR A 66 8.88 12.79 -4.50
CA TYR A 66 7.95 12.74 -3.37
C TYR A 66 8.15 11.49 -2.50
N ARG A 67 8.27 10.31 -3.11
CA ARG A 67 8.51 9.06 -2.37
C ARG A 67 9.90 9.04 -1.72
N GLN A 68 10.92 9.61 -2.36
CA GLN A 68 12.26 9.73 -1.78
C GLN A 68 12.25 10.59 -0.52
N GLU A 69 11.58 11.74 -0.53
CA GLU A 69 11.43 12.60 0.66
C GLU A 69 10.77 11.84 1.82
N ILE A 70 9.69 11.11 1.54
CA ILE A 70 8.99 10.28 2.52
C ILE A 70 9.91 9.19 3.07
N LEU A 71 10.64 8.48 2.19
CA LEU A 71 11.57 7.43 2.62
C LEU A 71 12.74 7.98 3.44
N GLN A 72 13.26 9.17 3.13
CA GLN A 72 14.29 9.83 3.92
C GLN A 72 13.81 10.12 5.34
N ASP A 73 12.58 10.62 5.50
CA ASP A 73 11.97 10.79 6.81
C ASP A 73 11.76 9.45 7.52
N CYS A 74 11.33 8.40 6.79
CA CYS A 74 11.20 7.06 7.35
C CYS A 74 12.53 6.53 7.90
N LEU A 75 13.63 6.71 7.15
CA LEU A 75 14.96 6.29 7.59
C LEU A 75 15.40 7.03 8.86
N ARG A 76 15.19 8.35 8.92
CA ARG A 76 15.52 9.18 10.11
C ARG A 76 14.69 8.82 11.33
N ASN A 77 13.42 8.45 11.11
CA ASN A 77 12.42 8.25 12.17
C ASN A 77 11.92 6.80 12.25
N THR A 78 12.81 5.83 11.98
CA THR A 78 12.47 4.39 11.85
C THR A 78 11.57 3.86 12.98
N PRO A 79 11.86 4.09 14.28
CA PRO A 79 11.01 3.58 15.36
C PRO A 79 9.56 4.08 15.28
N ILE A 80 9.37 5.36 14.91
CA ILE A 80 8.05 5.99 14.82
C ILE A 80 7.25 5.38 13.66
N ILE A 81 7.90 5.12 12.53
CA ILE A 81 7.27 4.46 11.38
C ILE A 81 6.79 3.06 11.73
N LEU A 82 7.64 2.29 12.43
CA LEU A 82 7.28 0.95 12.89
C LEU A 82 6.11 0.99 13.88
N ASP A 83 6.10 1.95 14.82
CA ASP A 83 4.97 2.13 15.75
C ASP A 83 3.67 2.46 15.01
N MET A 84 3.71 3.36 14.01
CA MET A 84 2.53 3.68 13.18
C MET A 84 2.05 2.46 12.39
N TYR A 85 2.97 1.69 11.80
CA TYR A 85 2.63 0.46 11.08
C TYR A 85 2.00 -0.59 12.03
N HIS A 86 2.55 -0.74 13.23
CA HIS A 86 2.01 -1.64 14.25
C HIS A 86 0.62 -1.22 14.73
N ILE A 87 0.35 0.07 14.92
CA ILE A 87 -1.00 0.56 15.26
C ILE A 87 -2.00 0.19 14.15
N ALA A 88 -1.64 0.40 12.88
CA ALA A 88 -2.50 0.06 11.75
C ALA A 88 -2.77 -1.44 11.67
N LEU A 89 -1.75 -2.27 11.88
CA LEU A 89 -1.86 -3.73 11.90
C LEU A 89 -2.71 -4.22 13.08
N GLU A 90 -2.44 -3.74 14.30
CA GLU A 90 -3.20 -4.08 15.52
C GLU A 90 -4.68 -3.74 15.35
N SER A 91 -4.99 -2.59 14.73
CA SER A 91 -6.36 -2.14 14.44
C SER A 91 -7.11 -3.13 13.54
N ILE A 92 -6.48 -3.54 12.43
CA ILE A 92 -7.09 -4.46 11.45
C ILE A 92 -7.24 -5.87 12.05
N GLU A 93 -6.21 -6.37 12.75
CA GLU A 93 -6.27 -7.69 13.35
C GLU A 93 -7.29 -7.79 14.50
N SER A 94 -7.38 -6.75 15.32
CA SER A 94 -8.32 -6.70 16.44
C SER A 94 -9.77 -6.68 15.97
N GLU A 95 -10.07 -6.08 14.82
CA GLU A 95 -11.41 -6.16 14.20
C GLU A 95 -11.68 -7.61 13.75
N LYS A 96 -10.74 -8.20 13.00
CA LYS A 96 -10.90 -9.56 12.47
C LYS A 96 -11.06 -10.60 13.59
N LYS A 97 -10.16 -10.63 14.57
CA LYS A 97 -10.16 -11.65 15.64
C LYS A 97 -11.41 -11.61 16.51
N ASN A 98 -11.87 -10.40 16.84
CA ASN A 98 -12.97 -10.24 17.79
C ASN A 98 -14.36 -10.36 17.14
N PHE A 99 -14.47 -10.22 15.81
CA PHE A 99 -15.77 -10.03 15.18
C PHE A 99 -16.05 -10.82 13.88
N TRP A 100 -15.09 -11.60 13.36
CA TRP A 100 -15.28 -12.44 12.16
C TRP A 100 -16.33 -13.56 12.34
N GLY A 101 -16.65 -13.96 13.58
CA GLY A 101 -17.58 -15.06 13.88
C GLY A 101 -19.04 -14.67 14.18
N ILE A 102 -19.37 -13.39 14.31
CA ILE A 102 -20.71 -12.93 14.74
C ILE A 102 -21.45 -12.29 13.56
N MET A 103 -21.99 -13.14 12.67
CA MET A 103 -22.84 -12.73 11.55
C MET A 103 -24.32 -12.67 12.00
N SER A 104 -24.64 -11.74 12.90
CA SER A 104 -26.05 -11.45 13.24
C SER A 104 -26.63 -10.45 12.25
N LYS A 105 -27.79 -10.76 11.68
CA LYS A 105 -28.55 -9.84 10.81
C LYS A 105 -29.42 -8.84 11.61
N HIS A 106 -29.47 -8.98 12.93
CA HIS A 106 -30.30 -8.13 13.79
C HIS A 106 -29.64 -6.77 14.01
N PRO A 107 -30.32 -5.65 13.67
CA PRO A 107 -29.83 -4.29 13.90
C PRO A 107 -29.30 -4.04 15.32
N SER A 108 -29.95 -4.58 16.35
CA SER A 108 -29.48 -4.45 17.73
C SER A 108 -28.12 -5.13 17.99
N SER A 109 -27.86 -6.28 17.36
CA SER A 109 -26.56 -6.96 17.43
C SER A 109 -25.50 -6.19 16.64
N ILE A 110 -25.84 -5.73 15.43
CA ILE A 110 -24.95 -4.93 14.58
C ILE A 110 -24.53 -3.66 15.34
N LEU A 111 -25.49 -2.92 15.91
CA LEU A 111 -25.21 -1.72 16.68
C LEU A 111 -24.26 -2.00 17.85
N THR A 112 -24.51 -3.07 18.63
CA THR A 112 -23.67 -3.42 19.78
C THR A 112 -22.24 -3.74 19.36
N ARG A 113 -22.07 -4.52 18.29
CA ARG A 113 -20.75 -4.81 17.68
C ARG A 113 -20.08 -3.52 17.23
N SER A 114 -20.76 -2.70 16.44
CA SER A 114 -20.19 -1.47 15.89
C SER A 114 -19.75 -0.51 17.01
N ILE A 115 -20.50 -0.40 18.12
CA ILE A 115 -20.07 0.40 19.29
C ILE A 115 -18.75 -0.12 19.86
N GLN A 116 -18.58 -1.44 19.98
CA GLN A 116 -17.34 -2.03 20.50
C GLN A 116 -16.15 -1.80 19.56
N VAL A 117 -16.35 -1.99 18.25
CA VAL A 117 -15.29 -1.78 17.25
C VAL A 117 -14.89 -0.31 17.18
N VAL A 118 -15.84 0.61 17.13
CA VAL A 118 -15.54 2.05 17.06
C VAL A 118 -14.79 2.50 18.32
N ARG A 119 -15.13 1.99 19.52
CA ARG A 119 -14.36 2.29 20.75
C ARG A 119 -12.90 1.87 20.63
N MET A 120 -12.66 0.64 20.16
CA MET A 120 -11.31 0.13 19.94
C MET A 120 -10.55 1.00 18.91
N PHE A 121 -11.20 1.39 17.81
CA PHE A 121 -10.59 2.27 16.83
C PHE A 121 -10.30 3.68 17.38
N VAL A 122 -11.18 4.24 18.20
CA VAL A 122 -10.93 5.54 18.87
C VAL A 122 -9.65 5.47 19.71
N ASP A 123 -9.42 4.38 20.44
CA ASP A 123 -8.19 4.20 21.20
C ASP A 123 -6.96 4.13 20.29
N MET A 124 -7.05 3.48 19.12
CA MET A 124 -5.96 3.43 18.14
C MET A 124 -5.72 4.78 17.46
N LEU A 125 -6.78 5.53 17.14
CA LEU A 125 -6.69 6.89 16.61
C LEU A 125 -6.04 7.84 17.62
N ARG A 126 -6.31 7.69 18.92
CA ARG A 126 -5.61 8.44 19.98
C ARG A 126 -4.12 8.13 20.03
N LYS A 127 -3.74 6.84 19.94
CA LYS A 127 -2.31 6.46 19.86
C LYS A 127 -1.64 7.14 18.66
N LEU A 128 -2.30 7.14 17.50
CA LEU A 128 -1.79 7.75 16.28
C LEU A 128 -1.71 9.30 16.38
N ARG A 129 -2.74 9.95 16.94
CA ARG A 129 -2.73 11.40 17.23
C ARG A 129 -1.56 11.77 18.14
N ARG A 130 -1.33 11.01 19.20
CA ARG A 130 -0.20 11.22 20.12
C ARG A 130 1.16 11.10 19.45
N ILE A 131 1.31 10.20 18.47
CA ILE A 131 2.54 10.12 17.66
C ILE A 131 2.75 11.43 16.90
N ALA A 132 1.69 11.95 16.26
CA ALA A 132 1.75 13.22 15.55
C ALA A 132 2.14 14.38 16.49
N ASP A 133 1.49 14.51 17.65
CA ASP A 133 1.77 15.55 18.64
C ASP A 133 3.23 15.61 19.06
N LEU A 134 3.82 14.43 19.31
CA LEU A 134 5.16 14.34 19.88
C LEU A 134 6.27 14.44 18.83
N ASN A 135 5.97 14.05 17.58
CA ASN A 135 7.02 13.81 16.59
C ASN A 135 6.86 14.60 15.28
N ALA A 136 5.78 15.36 15.06
CA ALA A 136 5.56 16.05 13.79
C ALA A 136 6.75 16.92 13.35
N GLY A 137 7.42 17.59 14.30
CA GLY A 137 8.60 18.41 14.02
C GLY A 137 9.86 17.66 13.58
N ALA A 138 9.88 16.31 13.67
CA ALA A 138 11.00 15.48 13.21
C ALA A 138 10.87 15.07 11.72
N PHE A 139 9.76 15.41 11.07
CA PHE A 139 9.45 15.08 9.68
C PHE A 139 9.43 16.34 8.83
N HIS A 140 9.92 16.24 7.59
CA HIS A 140 10.11 17.39 6.70
C HIS A 140 9.46 17.18 5.33
N SER A 141 9.20 15.93 4.95
CA SER A 141 8.51 15.58 3.72
C SER A 141 7.10 16.17 3.71
N GLU A 142 6.68 16.59 2.52
CA GLU A 142 5.33 17.13 2.32
C GLU A 142 4.25 16.14 2.77
N GLY A 143 4.43 14.85 2.49
CA GLY A 143 3.44 13.82 2.81
C GLY A 143 3.25 13.59 4.31
N PHE A 144 4.33 13.49 5.10
CA PHE A 144 4.18 13.36 6.56
C PHE A 144 3.70 14.65 7.21
N THR A 145 4.17 15.81 6.74
CA THR A 145 3.70 17.11 7.23
C THR A 145 2.18 17.24 7.05
N ARG A 146 1.69 16.92 5.85
CA ARG A 146 0.25 16.89 5.53
C ARG A 146 -0.49 15.84 6.35
N PHE A 147 0.07 14.63 6.47
CA PHE A 147 -0.56 13.54 7.21
C PHE A 147 -0.73 13.88 8.70
N PHE A 148 0.31 14.40 9.36
CA PHE A 148 0.22 14.79 10.77
C PHE A 148 -0.67 16.02 10.97
N GLY A 149 -0.62 17.01 10.08
CA GLY A 149 -1.55 18.15 10.12
C GLY A 149 -3.02 17.71 9.96
N MET A 150 -3.29 16.73 9.09
CA MET A 150 -4.63 16.16 8.94
C MET A 150 -5.08 15.42 10.21
N LEU A 151 -4.20 14.67 10.87
CA LEU A 151 -4.53 14.03 12.15
C LEU A 151 -4.80 15.05 13.25
N GLU A 152 -4.08 16.18 13.25
CA GLU A 152 -4.30 17.28 14.19
C GLU A 152 -5.66 17.95 13.99
N GLU A 153 -6.00 18.25 12.74
CA GLU A 153 -7.24 18.93 12.39
C GLU A 153 -8.47 18.04 12.61
N GLU A 154 -8.38 16.76 12.24
CA GLU A 154 -9.54 15.85 12.24
C GLU A 154 -9.75 15.11 13.57
N LEU A 155 -8.71 14.98 14.42
CA LEU A 155 -8.75 14.20 15.67
C LEU A 155 -8.49 15.08 16.90
N SER A 156 -9.29 16.14 17.07
CA SER A 156 -9.23 17.00 18.24
C SER A 156 -9.72 16.33 19.53
N ASP A 157 -9.37 16.89 20.69
CA ASP A 157 -9.87 16.42 21.98
C ASP A 157 -11.41 16.56 22.07
N GLU A 158 -11.99 17.59 21.45
CA GLU A 158 -13.43 17.77 21.33
C GLU A 158 -14.07 16.63 20.52
N TYR A 159 -13.48 16.25 19.39
CA TYR A 159 -13.94 15.14 18.56
C TYR A 159 -13.96 13.82 19.34
N PHE A 160 -12.87 13.52 20.06
CA PHE A 160 -12.82 12.30 20.87
C PHE A 160 -13.88 12.29 21.98
N THR A 161 -14.10 13.43 22.63
CA THR A 161 -15.14 13.58 23.67
C THR A 161 -16.53 13.37 23.07
N GLU A 162 -16.83 14.00 21.93
CA GLU A 162 -18.10 13.89 21.24
C GLU A 162 -18.41 12.45 20.83
N ILE A 163 -17.44 11.73 20.27
CA ILE A 163 -17.62 10.34 19.89
C ILE A 163 -17.86 9.44 21.09
N GLU A 164 -17.13 9.61 22.19
CA GLU A 164 -17.35 8.82 23.40
C GLU A 164 -18.75 9.00 23.98
N ASP A 165 -19.27 10.24 23.94
CA ASP A 165 -20.63 10.55 24.37
C ASP A 165 -21.66 9.91 23.45
N HIS A 166 -21.50 10.02 22.13
CA HIS A 166 -22.36 9.31 21.16
C HIS A 166 -22.35 7.79 21.40
N LEU A 167 -21.17 7.18 21.58
CA LEU A 167 -21.04 5.74 21.85
C LEU A 167 -21.57 5.33 23.22
N ARG A 168 -21.73 6.26 24.16
CA ARG A 168 -22.37 6.03 25.47
C ARG A 168 -23.88 6.07 25.33
N GLU A 169 -24.41 7.03 24.58
CA GLU A 169 -25.85 7.15 24.32
C GLU A 169 -26.41 5.98 23.53
N LEU A 170 -25.68 5.53 22.51
CA LEU A 170 -26.08 4.43 21.64
C LEU A 170 -26.10 3.05 22.33
N LYS A 171 -25.60 2.92 23.57
CA LYS A 171 -25.72 1.68 24.35
C LYS A 171 -27.14 1.38 24.79
N PHE A 172 -28.00 2.41 24.91
CA PHE A 172 -29.39 2.28 25.36
C PHE A 172 -29.57 1.46 26.66
N GLY A 173 -28.68 1.62 27.64
CA GLY A 173 -28.72 0.84 28.89
C GLY A 173 -29.99 1.02 29.74
N LYS A 174 -30.72 2.13 29.53
CA LYS A 174 -32.02 2.44 30.18
C LYS A 174 -33.24 2.01 29.35
N GLY A 175 -33.03 1.31 28.23
CA GLY A 175 -34.09 1.00 27.25
C GLY A 175 -34.10 1.97 26.06
N VAL A 176 -34.89 1.63 25.05
CA VAL A 176 -35.00 2.36 23.79
C VAL A 176 -36.36 3.05 23.70
N LEU A 177 -36.39 4.34 23.37
CA LEU A 177 -37.63 5.06 23.10
C LEU A 177 -37.87 5.14 21.59
N ILE A 178 -38.94 4.51 21.12
CA ILE A 178 -39.28 4.42 19.70
C ILE A 178 -40.72 4.88 19.51
N SER A 179 -40.99 5.66 18.46
CA SER A 179 -42.34 5.88 17.95
C SER A 179 -42.52 5.18 16.61
N ALA A 180 -43.74 4.75 16.30
CA ALA A 180 -44.11 4.22 14.99
C ALA A 180 -45.49 4.73 14.60
N GLU A 181 -45.76 4.80 13.32
CA GLU A 181 -47.07 5.09 12.73
C GLU A 181 -47.79 3.76 12.41
N LEU A 182 -49.12 3.77 12.29
CA LEU A 182 -49.87 2.59 11.88
C LEU A 182 -49.97 2.55 10.35
N GLY A 183 -49.30 1.57 9.74
CA GLY A 183 -49.38 1.27 8.33
C GLY A 183 -50.50 0.28 7.98
N LYS A 184 -50.43 -0.26 6.76
CA LYS A 184 -51.44 -1.18 6.21
C LYS A 184 -51.61 -2.43 7.10
N GLY A 185 -52.86 -2.71 7.48
CA GLY A 185 -53.19 -3.87 8.32
C GLY A 185 -52.78 -3.72 9.79
N ASN A 186 -52.71 -2.49 10.32
CA ASN A 186 -52.32 -2.17 11.70
C ASN A 186 -50.90 -2.63 12.07
N LYS A 187 -50.02 -2.79 11.07
CA LYS A 187 -48.59 -3.02 11.30
C LYS A 187 -47.91 -1.69 11.58
N GLY A 188 -46.92 -1.68 12.46
CA GLY A 188 -46.11 -0.48 12.68
C GLY A 188 -45.28 -0.15 11.43
N ASP A 189 -45.24 1.13 11.09
CA ASP A 189 -44.52 1.73 9.96
C ASP A 189 -43.80 3.01 10.43
N ASN A 190 -42.89 3.59 9.63
CA ASN A 190 -42.18 4.83 9.94
C ASN A 190 -41.59 4.90 11.36
N TYR A 191 -40.85 3.88 11.77
CA TYR A 191 -40.20 3.82 13.09
C TYR A 191 -39.18 4.95 13.25
N ARG A 192 -39.25 5.66 14.39
CA ARG A 192 -38.31 6.73 14.76
C ARG A 192 -37.72 6.46 16.14
N LEU A 193 -36.40 6.54 16.22
CA LEU A 193 -35.64 6.45 17.45
C LEU A 193 -35.55 7.83 18.10
N HIS A 194 -35.90 7.92 19.38
CA HIS A 194 -35.87 9.16 20.14
C HIS A 194 -34.77 9.14 21.19
N ARG A 195 -34.10 10.29 21.36
CA ARG A 195 -33.20 10.49 22.49
C ARG A 195 -34.05 10.52 23.76
N VAL A 196 -33.68 9.71 24.75
CA VAL A 196 -34.33 9.73 26.06
C VAL A 196 -33.88 11.02 26.74
N GLN A 197 -34.74 12.05 26.78
CA GLN A 197 -34.44 13.24 27.56
C GLN A 197 -34.25 12.83 29.02
N ASP A 198 -33.09 13.14 29.59
CA ASP A 198 -32.92 13.09 31.04
C ASP A 198 -33.98 14.01 31.65
N ARG A 199 -34.79 13.44 32.55
CA ARG A 199 -35.98 14.05 33.14
C ARG A 199 -35.58 15.21 34.06
N ASN A 200 -35.15 16.33 33.48
CA ASN A 200 -34.97 17.61 34.15
C ASN A 200 -36.12 18.59 33.83
N GLU A 201 -37.28 18.06 33.44
CA GLU A 201 -38.50 18.86 33.41
C GLU A 201 -38.96 19.18 34.84
N LYS A 202 -38.97 20.49 35.15
CA LYS A 202 -39.47 21.09 36.39
C LYS A 202 -40.71 20.36 36.88
N TRP A 203 -40.60 19.70 38.04
CA TRP A 203 -41.66 18.95 38.73
C TRP A 203 -43.04 19.63 38.70
N THR A 204 -43.06 20.97 38.72
CA THR A 204 -44.27 21.79 38.63
C THR A 204 -45.08 21.58 37.35
N ARG A 205 -44.48 21.29 36.19
CA ARG A 205 -45.25 20.98 34.95
C ARG A 205 -45.92 19.61 34.98
N ARG A 206 -45.41 18.65 35.76
CA ARG A 206 -45.93 17.27 35.83
C ARG A 206 -47.20 17.14 36.67
N ILE A 207 -47.37 18.00 37.66
CA ILE A 207 -48.55 17.95 38.54
C ILE A 207 -49.78 18.51 37.82
N PHE A 208 -49.59 19.48 36.91
CA PHE A 208 -50.69 20.17 36.20
C PHE A 208 -50.94 19.67 34.77
N ALA A 209 -50.12 18.77 34.23
CA ALA A 209 -50.35 18.19 32.91
C ALA A 209 -51.36 17.02 32.96
N ARG A 210 -52.42 17.10 32.15
CA ARG A 210 -53.31 15.96 31.88
C ARG A 210 -52.47 14.81 31.31
N LYS A 211 -52.32 13.72 32.07
CA LYS A 211 -51.63 12.52 31.59
C LYS A 211 -52.45 11.86 30.49
N ALA A 212 -51.89 11.76 29.29
CA ALA A 212 -52.41 10.85 28.26
C ALA A 212 -52.38 9.41 28.81
N PRO A 213 -53.35 8.55 28.45
CA PRO A 213 -53.36 7.16 28.89
C PRO A 213 -52.09 6.45 28.37
N SER A 214 -51.26 5.99 29.31
CA SER A 214 -50.07 5.18 29.01
C SER A 214 -50.38 3.72 29.31
N TYR A 215 -50.31 2.86 28.30
CA TYR A 215 -50.45 1.42 28.47
C TYR A 215 -49.06 0.79 28.64
N SER A 216 -48.92 -0.13 29.60
CA SER A 216 -47.69 -0.86 29.85
C SER A 216 -47.98 -2.35 29.72
N PHE A 217 -47.16 -3.05 28.95
CA PHE A 217 -47.20 -4.50 28.80
C PHE A 217 -45.87 -5.08 29.27
N SER A 218 -45.93 -6.19 30.00
CA SER A 218 -44.76 -6.93 30.48
C SER A 218 -44.76 -8.32 29.86
N ILE A 219 -43.63 -8.72 29.28
CA ILE A 219 -43.45 -10.04 28.67
C ILE A 219 -42.81 -10.95 29.72
N SER A 220 -43.35 -12.17 29.87
CA SER A 220 -42.79 -13.18 30.77
C SER A 220 -41.44 -13.68 30.26
N GLN A 221 -40.51 -14.02 31.16
CA GLN A 221 -39.20 -14.57 30.77
C GLN A 221 -39.29 -15.90 30.01
N ARG A 222 -40.42 -16.62 30.11
CA ARG A 222 -40.66 -17.89 29.41
C ARG A 222 -41.40 -17.73 28.08
N ASP A 223 -41.75 -16.49 27.68
CA ASP A 223 -42.44 -16.21 26.44
C ASP A 223 -41.45 -15.83 25.32
N ASP A 224 -40.93 -16.85 24.65
CA ASP A 224 -39.99 -16.68 23.54
C ASP A 224 -40.59 -15.91 22.36
N SER A 225 -41.89 -16.05 22.12
CA SER A 225 -42.58 -15.40 21.00
C SER A 225 -42.77 -13.90 21.26
N GLY A 226 -43.17 -13.54 22.48
CA GLY A 226 -43.20 -12.14 22.92
C GLY A 226 -41.81 -11.51 22.89
N ALA A 227 -40.77 -12.21 23.37
CA ALA A 227 -39.40 -11.73 23.32
C ALA A 227 -38.94 -11.44 21.87
N ARG A 228 -39.21 -12.34 20.92
CA ARG A 228 -38.93 -12.13 19.49
C ARG A 228 -39.68 -10.95 18.89
N ALA A 229 -40.95 -10.75 19.26
CA ALA A 229 -41.74 -9.62 18.80
C ALA A 229 -41.15 -8.28 19.29
N LEU A 230 -40.73 -8.22 20.56
CA LEU A 230 -40.08 -7.04 21.13
C LEU A 230 -38.72 -6.75 20.47
N VAL A 231 -37.92 -7.79 20.19
CA VAL A 231 -36.66 -7.66 19.44
C VAL A 231 -36.92 -7.09 18.04
N THR A 232 -37.93 -7.59 17.33
CA THR A 232 -38.29 -7.09 15.99
C THR A 232 -38.65 -5.60 16.03
N LEU A 233 -39.44 -5.16 17.00
CA LEU A 233 -39.81 -3.76 17.16
C LEU A 233 -38.59 -2.88 17.51
N LYS A 234 -37.73 -3.36 18.39
CA LYS A 234 -36.48 -2.68 18.76
C LYS A 234 -35.56 -2.55 17.54
N ASP A 235 -35.38 -3.64 16.80
CA ASP A 235 -34.54 -3.69 15.60
C ASP A 235 -35.02 -2.71 14.53
N ALA A 236 -36.35 -2.61 14.31
CA ALA A 236 -36.92 -1.65 13.38
C ALA A 236 -36.57 -0.19 13.73
N GLY A 237 -36.64 0.17 15.01
CA GLY A 237 -36.25 1.51 15.47
C GLY A 237 -34.73 1.77 15.44
N LEU A 238 -33.91 0.74 15.66
CA LEU A 238 -32.45 0.88 15.69
C LEU A 238 -31.79 0.82 14.31
N ASN A 239 -32.50 0.39 13.27
CA ASN A 239 -31.93 0.10 11.95
C ASN A 239 -31.09 1.24 11.37
N LEU A 240 -31.55 2.48 11.44
CA LEU A 240 -30.81 3.63 10.89
C LEU A 240 -29.50 3.88 11.65
N SER A 241 -29.54 3.89 12.99
CA SER A 241 -28.35 4.11 13.82
C SER A 241 -27.36 2.96 13.72
N ALA A 242 -27.84 1.72 13.65
CA ALA A 242 -27.00 0.54 13.43
C ALA A 242 -26.24 0.63 12.10
N ASN A 243 -26.94 0.95 11.02
CA ASN A 243 -26.33 1.08 9.68
C ASN A 243 -25.37 2.28 9.61
N ALA A 244 -25.71 3.42 10.22
CA ALA A 244 -24.83 4.58 10.26
C ALA A 244 -23.52 4.29 11.01
N LEU A 245 -23.61 3.63 12.17
CA LEU A 245 -22.43 3.27 12.96
C LEU A 245 -21.60 2.18 12.27
N ALA A 246 -22.23 1.18 11.64
CA ALA A 246 -21.54 0.17 10.85
C ALA A 246 -20.73 0.78 9.70
N ARG A 247 -21.33 1.72 8.94
CA ARG A 247 -20.60 2.46 7.90
C ARG A 247 -19.43 3.25 8.46
N SER A 248 -19.58 3.83 9.64
CA SER A 248 -18.49 4.54 10.32
C SER A 248 -17.35 3.59 10.70
N THR A 249 -17.69 2.38 11.18
CA THR A 249 -16.71 1.30 11.39
C THR A 249 -15.94 0.99 10.11
N ASP A 250 -16.65 0.80 9.00
CA ASP A 250 -16.03 0.47 7.71
C ASP A 250 -15.09 1.58 7.22
N HIS A 251 -15.48 2.86 7.39
CA HIS A 251 -14.64 4.00 7.03
C HIS A 251 -13.35 4.07 7.85
N ILE A 252 -13.40 3.85 9.17
CA ILE A 252 -12.21 3.87 10.01
C ILE A 252 -11.31 2.66 9.72
N LEU A 253 -11.90 1.48 9.49
CA LEU A 253 -11.16 0.29 9.08
C LEU A 253 -10.47 0.51 7.72
N SER A 254 -11.14 1.15 6.78
CA SER A 254 -10.57 1.52 5.48
C SER A 254 -9.36 2.44 5.65
N PHE A 255 -9.45 3.46 6.53
CA PHE A 255 -8.32 4.33 6.85
C PHE A 255 -7.10 3.54 7.35
N PHE A 256 -7.26 2.66 8.35
CA PHE A 256 -6.14 1.85 8.84
C PHE A 256 -5.60 0.87 7.79
N THR A 257 -6.48 0.35 6.91
CA THR A 257 -6.09 -0.51 5.80
C THR A 257 -5.18 0.23 4.83
N VAL A 258 -5.56 1.44 4.39
CA VAL A 258 -4.73 2.28 3.52
C VAL A 258 -3.43 2.66 4.20
N LEU A 259 -3.49 3.07 5.48
CA LEU A 259 -2.30 3.43 6.26
C LEU A 259 -1.30 2.28 6.32
N ARG A 260 -1.76 1.07 6.63
CA ARG A 260 -0.92 -0.13 6.64
C ARG A 260 -0.34 -0.41 5.25
N THR A 261 -1.15 -0.34 4.20
CA THR A 261 -0.72 -0.65 2.83
C THR A 261 0.38 0.31 2.35
N GLU A 262 0.24 1.60 2.60
CA GLU A 262 1.25 2.59 2.19
C GLU A 262 2.51 2.51 3.05
N LEU A 263 2.37 2.34 4.37
CA LEU A 263 3.53 2.15 5.26
C LEU A 263 4.27 0.83 4.99
N ALA A 264 3.59 -0.23 4.53
CA ALA A 264 4.22 -1.52 4.25
C ALA A 264 5.36 -1.40 3.23
N PHE A 265 5.19 -0.61 2.17
CA PHE A 265 6.25 -0.38 1.20
C PHE A 265 7.48 0.26 1.86
N TYR A 266 7.28 1.28 2.69
CA TYR A 266 8.36 1.96 3.40
C TYR A 266 9.02 1.09 4.47
N VAL A 267 8.25 0.32 5.24
CA VAL A 267 8.79 -0.69 6.18
C VAL A 267 9.66 -1.71 5.44
N GLY A 268 9.22 -2.16 4.26
CA GLY A 268 10.04 -3.00 3.38
C GLY A 268 11.35 -2.31 2.98
N CYS A 269 11.31 -1.03 2.62
CA CYS A 269 12.52 -0.26 2.32
C CYS A 269 13.46 -0.14 3.52
N LEU A 270 12.93 0.05 4.74
CA LEU A 270 13.74 0.07 5.97
C LEU A 270 14.46 -1.27 6.21
N ASN A 271 13.76 -2.38 5.98
CA ASN A 271 14.33 -3.72 6.10
C ASN A 271 15.45 -3.97 5.09
N LEU A 272 15.25 -3.53 3.84
CA LEU A 272 16.25 -3.62 2.78
C LEU A 272 17.46 -2.73 3.08
N HIS A 273 17.23 -1.49 3.49
CA HIS A 273 18.29 -0.52 3.80
C HIS A 273 19.22 -1.08 4.87
N ARG A 274 18.66 -1.57 5.99
CA ARG A 274 19.44 -2.15 7.08
C ARG A 274 20.34 -3.27 6.58
N GLN A 275 19.79 -4.21 5.79
CA GLN A 275 20.56 -5.34 5.28
C GLN A 275 21.64 -4.93 4.28
N LEU A 276 21.38 -3.94 3.42
CA LEU A 276 22.38 -3.42 2.50
C LEU A 276 23.52 -2.71 3.23
N VAL A 277 23.23 -1.88 4.23
CA VAL A 277 24.27 -1.23 5.04
C VAL A 277 25.12 -2.25 5.78
N GLU A 278 24.53 -3.34 6.28
CA GLU A 278 25.26 -4.45 6.91
C GLU A 278 26.23 -5.16 5.94
N THR A 279 25.99 -5.12 4.62
CA THR A 279 26.96 -5.65 3.64
C THR A 279 28.22 -4.78 3.50
N GLY A 280 28.16 -3.50 3.91
CA GLY A 280 29.27 -2.54 3.82
C GLY A 280 29.44 -1.86 2.46
N GLY A 281 28.49 -2.01 1.54
CA GLY A 281 28.44 -1.25 0.28
C GLY A 281 27.78 0.12 0.44
N PRO A 282 28.06 1.09 -0.45
CA PRO A 282 27.43 2.41 -0.41
C PRO A 282 25.95 2.34 -0.79
N VAL A 283 25.14 3.18 -0.14
CA VAL A 283 23.73 3.35 -0.47
C VAL A 283 23.45 4.85 -0.61
N SER A 284 22.81 5.24 -1.70
CA SER A 284 22.52 6.65 -2.00
C SER A 284 21.11 6.83 -2.57
N PHE A 285 20.56 8.04 -2.41
CA PHE A 285 19.32 8.39 -3.09
C PHE A 285 19.65 8.80 -4.54
N PRO A 286 19.07 8.12 -5.55
CA PRO A 286 19.34 8.41 -6.94
C PRO A 286 18.67 9.70 -7.41
N ILE A 287 19.21 10.32 -8.45
CA ILE A 287 18.69 11.56 -9.04
C ILE A 287 18.00 11.22 -10.37
N PRO A 288 16.67 11.33 -10.49
CA PRO A 288 16.00 11.22 -11.78
C PRO A 288 16.43 12.40 -12.66
N ALA A 289 16.95 12.11 -13.86
CA ALA A 289 17.44 13.15 -14.75
C ALA A 289 16.31 14.10 -15.22
N PRO A 290 16.62 15.40 -15.44
CA PRO A 290 15.66 16.35 -15.99
C PRO A 290 15.08 15.91 -17.33
N ILE A 291 13.84 16.31 -17.60
CA ILE A 291 13.21 16.07 -18.91
C ILE A 291 13.99 16.82 -19.99
N GLY A 292 14.42 16.11 -21.03
CA GLY A 292 15.11 16.68 -22.20
C GLY A 292 16.63 16.58 -22.17
N GLU A 293 17.22 16.15 -21.05
CA GLU A 293 18.64 15.81 -20.96
C GLU A 293 18.80 14.29 -21.00
N ARG A 294 19.84 13.76 -21.65
CA ARG A 294 20.13 12.32 -21.67
C ARG A 294 21.27 12.02 -20.71
N MET A 295 20.94 11.53 -19.53
CA MET A 295 21.90 11.24 -18.47
C MET A 295 21.83 9.79 -18.04
N HIS A 296 22.99 9.16 -17.92
CA HIS A 296 23.13 7.85 -17.33
C HIS A 296 24.53 7.72 -16.73
N LEU A 297 24.63 8.12 -15.46
CA LEU A 297 25.88 8.28 -14.73
C LEU A 297 25.75 7.65 -13.35
N PHE A 298 26.67 6.76 -13.00
CA PHE A 298 26.71 6.18 -11.66
C PHE A 298 28.12 5.79 -11.22
N ARG A 299 28.32 5.75 -9.90
CA ARG A 299 29.59 5.40 -9.25
C ARG A 299 29.40 4.33 -8.19
N ASP A 300 30.37 3.41 -8.12
CA ASP A 300 30.37 2.24 -7.22
C ASP A 300 29.02 1.49 -7.22
N LEU A 301 28.35 1.38 -8.38
CA LEU A 301 27.09 0.63 -8.52
C LEU A 301 27.35 -0.87 -8.42
N TYR A 302 26.67 -1.54 -7.50
CA TYR A 302 26.79 -2.98 -7.31
C TYR A 302 25.43 -3.68 -7.28
N ASP A 303 25.46 -4.99 -7.46
CA ASP A 303 24.28 -5.82 -7.45
C ASP A 303 23.77 -6.04 -6.02
N ALA A 304 22.68 -5.35 -5.67
CA ALA A 304 22.03 -5.44 -4.38
C ALA A 304 21.59 -6.87 -4.03
N GLY A 305 20.99 -7.60 -4.98
CA GLY A 305 20.50 -8.97 -4.76
C GLY A 305 21.64 -9.95 -4.49
N PHE A 306 22.75 -9.79 -5.22
CA PHE A 306 23.94 -10.59 -5.01
C PHE A 306 24.63 -10.26 -3.68
N ALA A 307 24.78 -8.98 -3.34
CA ALA A 307 25.33 -8.53 -2.05
C ALA A 307 24.54 -9.10 -0.86
N LEU A 308 23.19 -9.09 -0.93
CA LEU A 308 22.31 -9.67 0.09
C LEU A 308 22.46 -11.19 0.21
N THR A 309 22.72 -11.87 -0.91
CA THR A 309 22.90 -13.33 -0.95
C THR A 309 24.21 -13.74 -0.28
N ILE A 310 25.32 -13.07 -0.60
CA ILE A 310 26.63 -13.42 -0.04
C ILE A 310 26.94 -12.72 1.29
N ARG A 311 26.14 -11.72 1.68
CA ARG A 311 26.26 -10.91 2.91
C ARG A 311 27.61 -10.20 3.03
N GLN A 312 28.13 -9.68 1.93
CA GLN A 312 29.43 -9.00 1.86
C GLN A 312 29.39 -7.87 0.83
N ARG A 313 30.34 -6.94 0.94
CA ARG A 313 30.53 -5.87 -0.04
C ARG A 313 30.91 -6.48 -1.39
N ILE A 314 30.19 -6.07 -2.41
CA ILE A 314 30.49 -6.38 -3.81
C ILE A 314 31.28 -5.21 -4.40
N THR A 315 32.22 -5.51 -5.30
CA THR A 315 32.91 -4.49 -6.09
C THR A 315 31.90 -3.75 -6.96
N GLY A 316 31.74 -2.45 -6.75
CA GLY A 316 30.89 -1.63 -7.60
C GLY A 316 31.59 -1.22 -8.88
N ASN A 317 30.79 -0.70 -9.81
CA ASN A 317 31.21 -0.30 -11.15
C ASN A 317 30.80 1.15 -11.39
N GLU A 318 31.54 1.82 -12.27
CA GLU A 318 31.26 3.19 -12.69
C GLU A 318 30.98 3.22 -14.20
N VAL A 319 29.98 4.00 -14.60
CA VAL A 319 29.69 4.31 -16.00
C VAL A 319 29.33 5.77 -16.11
N ASP A 320 29.88 6.38 -17.15
CA ASP A 320 29.43 7.65 -17.72
C ASP A 320 28.96 7.34 -19.15
N ALA A 321 27.64 7.34 -19.33
CA ALA A 321 26.96 7.13 -20.60
C ALA A 321 26.04 8.31 -20.94
N ASP A 322 26.39 9.51 -20.46
CA ASP A 322 25.68 10.73 -20.81
C ASP A 322 25.72 10.95 -22.34
N ASP A 323 24.59 11.40 -22.88
CA ASP A 323 24.36 11.57 -24.32
C ASP A 323 24.59 10.30 -25.17
N LYS A 324 24.62 9.09 -24.56
CA LYS A 324 24.78 7.82 -25.28
C LYS A 324 23.46 7.07 -25.44
N ASP A 325 23.18 6.71 -26.69
CA ASP A 325 22.00 5.91 -27.06
C ASP A 325 22.23 4.40 -26.87
N LEU A 326 23.49 3.96 -26.94
CA LEU A 326 23.89 2.55 -26.91
C LEU A 326 25.19 2.37 -26.11
N VAL A 327 25.21 1.38 -25.22
CA VAL A 327 26.40 0.93 -24.49
C VAL A 327 26.64 -0.55 -24.82
N ILE A 328 27.83 -0.86 -25.34
CA ILE A 328 28.24 -2.24 -25.65
C ILE A 328 29.26 -2.70 -24.61
N ILE A 329 28.95 -3.76 -23.88
CA ILE A 329 29.81 -4.33 -22.84
C ILE A 329 30.43 -5.62 -23.36
N THR A 330 31.75 -5.63 -23.51
CA THR A 330 32.52 -6.82 -23.96
C THR A 330 33.48 -7.29 -22.87
N GLY A 331 33.94 -8.54 -22.98
CA GLY A 331 34.89 -9.13 -22.03
C GLY A 331 34.71 -10.63 -21.89
N ALA A 332 35.64 -11.28 -21.18
CA ALA A 332 35.63 -12.73 -20.98
C ALA A 332 34.33 -13.21 -20.29
N ASN A 333 33.96 -14.47 -20.56
CA ASN A 333 32.89 -15.13 -19.83
C ASN A 333 33.25 -15.18 -18.34
N GLN A 334 32.23 -15.10 -17.47
CA GLN A 334 32.39 -15.00 -16.00
C GLN A 334 33.05 -13.71 -15.50
N GLY A 335 33.29 -12.70 -16.36
CA GLY A 335 33.80 -11.38 -15.97
C GLY A 335 32.78 -10.44 -15.30
N GLY A 336 31.62 -10.94 -14.84
CA GLY A 336 30.62 -10.12 -14.13
C GLY A 336 29.61 -9.37 -15.00
N LYS A 337 29.66 -9.45 -16.33
CA LYS A 337 28.77 -8.72 -17.27
C LYS A 337 27.27 -8.84 -16.94
N SER A 338 26.78 -10.06 -16.70
CA SER A 338 25.37 -10.30 -16.34
C SER A 338 25.00 -9.68 -14.99
N THR A 339 25.92 -9.71 -14.02
CA THR A 339 25.74 -9.11 -12.68
C THR A 339 25.68 -7.58 -12.80
N PHE A 340 26.50 -7.02 -13.68
CA PHE A 340 26.51 -5.59 -13.96
C PHE A 340 25.24 -5.09 -14.69
N LEU A 341 24.74 -5.82 -15.70
CA LEU A 341 23.44 -5.52 -16.31
C LEU A 341 22.29 -5.60 -15.29
N ARG A 342 22.32 -6.62 -14.44
CA ARG A 342 21.34 -6.78 -13.35
C ARG A 342 21.39 -5.62 -12.35
N SER A 343 22.58 -5.15 -11.96
CA SER A 343 22.69 -4.00 -11.06
C SER A 343 22.10 -2.73 -11.65
N MET A 344 22.30 -2.48 -12.96
CA MET A 344 21.69 -1.33 -13.66
C MET A 344 20.16 -1.43 -13.69
N GLY A 345 19.60 -2.57 -14.10
CA GLY A 345 18.14 -2.76 -14.16
C GLY A 345 17.46 -2.65 -12.80
N THR A 346 18.05 -3.26 -11.77
CA THR A 346 17.54 -3.17 -10.40
C THR A 346 17.63 -1.73 -9.86
N ALA A 347 18.74 -1.02 -10.10
CA ALA A 347 18.88 0.37 -9.69
C ALA A 347 17.87 1.29 -10.39
N GLN A 348 17.58 1.07 -11.68
CA GLN A 348 16.56 1.80 -12.42
C GLN A 348 15.16 1.62 -11.79
N LEU A 349 14.77 0.38 -11.50
CA LEU A 349 13.48 0.11 -10.85
C LEU A 349 13.40 0.69 -9.43
N MET A 350 14.47 0.56 -8.64
CA MET A 350 14.54 1.14 -7.30
C MET A 350 14.44 2.68 -7.35
N MET A 351 15.16 3.33 -8.26
CA MET A 351 15.05 4.78 -8.48
C MET A 351 13.62 5.18 -8.80
N GLN A 352 12.98 4.56 -9.79
CA GLN A 352 11.61 4.90 -10.19
C GLN A 352 10.54 4.52 -9.14
N SER A 353 10.90 3.67 -8.18
CA SER A 353 10.07 3.35 -7.02
C SER A 353 10.14 4.44 -5.94
N GLY A 354 11.07 5.38 -6.05
CA GLY A 354 11.38 6.38 -5.02
C GLY A 354 12.30 5.85 -3.92
N MET A 355 13.04 4.78 -4.19
CA MET A 355 13.96 4.15 -3.22
C MET A 355 15.38 4.71 -3.36
N PHE A 356 16.20 4.48 -2.34
CA PHE A 356 17.66 4.52 -2.47
C PHE A 356 18.14 3.39 -3.41
N VAL A 357 19.40 3.45 -3.84
CA VAL A 357 20.06 2.43 -4.66
C VAL A 357 21.38 1.99 -4.05
N ALA A 358 21.85 0.80 -4.44
CA ALA A 358 23.13 0.21 -4.05
C ALA A 358 24.30 0.80 -4.87
N ALA A 359 24.59 2.08 -4.66
CA ALA A 359 25.64 2.83 -5.34
C ALA A 359 26.12 4.01 -4.49
N GLU A 360 27.31 4.53 -4.78
CA GLU A 360 27.78 5.81 -4.23
C GLU A 360 26.98 7.00 -4.80
N SER A 361 26.70 6.95 -6.10
CA SER A 361 25.81 7.90 -6.78
C SER A 361 25.15 7.24 -7.98
N PHE A 362 23.92 7.61 -8.30
CA PHE A 362 23.21 7.14 -9.49
C PHE A 362 22.30 8.24 -10.04
N CYS A 363 22.45 8.54 -11.32
CA CYS A 363 21.58 9.44 -12.07
C CYS A 363 21.20 8.78 -13.38
N SER A 364 19.91 8.76 -13.69
CA SER A 364 19.39 8.14 -14.90
C SER A 364 18.09 8.80 -15.31
N ASN A 365 17.80 8.82 -16.61
CA ASN A 365 16.48 9.18 -17.11
C ASN A 365 15.38 8.28 -16.54
N VAL A 366 14.18 8.84 -16.34
CA VAL A 366 12.98 8.06 -16.09
C VAL A 366 12.58 7.38 -17.40
N CYS A 367 12.48 6.05 -17.36
CA CYS A 367 12.05 5.24 -18.49
C CYS A 367 10.57 4.84 -18.38
N ASP A 368 9.90 4.81 -19.53
CA ASP A 368 8.50 4.36 -19.65
C ASP A 368 8.39 2.83 -19.61
N GLY A 369 9.49 2.14 -19.91
CA GLY A 369 9.59 0.70 -20.03
C GLY A 369 11.00 0.21 -19.69
N LEU A 370 11.10 -0.91 -18.99
CA LEU A 370 12.33 -1.65 -18.78
C LEU A 370 12.12 -3.06 -19.32
N PHE A 371 12.98 -3.48 -20.26
CA PHE A 371 12.89 -4.77 -20.91
C PHE A 371 14.21 -5.52 -20.82
N THR A 372 14.13 -6.83 -20.61
CA THR A 372 15.29 -7.72 -20.57
C THR A 372 15.16 -8.76 -21.67
N HIS A 373 16.26 -9.01 -22.38
CA HIS A 373 16.37 -10.15 -23.28
C HIS A 373 17.64 -10.92 -22.93
N TYR A 374 17.53 -11.77 -21.92
CA TYR A 374 18.63 -12.58 -21.42
C TYR A 374 18.56 -13.97 -22.02
N ARG A 375 19.73 -14.57 -22.25
CA ARG A 375 19.85 -15.97 -22.66
C ARG A 375 19.19 -16.89 -21.63
N ARG A 376 18.25 -17.72 -22.08
CA ARG A 376 17.62 -18.77 -21.25
C ARG A 376 18.36 -20.11 -21.39
N GLU A 377 18.39 -20.88 -20.30
CA GLU A 377 18.80 -22.28 -20.32
C GLU A 377 17.76 -23.15 -21.04
N GLU A 378 18.14 -24.34 -21.49
CA GLU A 378 17.21 -25.24 -22.18
C GLU A 378 16.13 -25.76 -21.22
N ASP A 379 14.87 -25.61 -21.63
CA ASP A 379 13.73 -26.17 -20.91
C ASP A 379 13.19 -27.38 -21.71
N ALA A 380 13.00 -28.51 -21.02
CA ALA A 380 12.44 -29.72 -21.61
C ALA A 380 10.97 -29.56 -22.09
N THR A 381 10.32 -28.44 -21.77
CA THR A 381 8.95 -28.12 -22.16
C THR A 381 8.82 -27.23 -23.41
N MET A 382 9.94 -26.86 -24.06
CA MET A 382 9.96 -26.02 -25.26
C MET A 382 9.13 -26.64 -26.40
N LYS A 383 8.31 -25.81 -27.07
CA LYS A 383 7.42 -26.23 -28.17
C LYS A 383 7.99 -25.91 -29.57
N SER A 384 9.02 -25.06 -29.63
CA SER A 384 9.68 -24.59 -30.86
C SER A 384 11.20 -24.56 -30.68
N GLY A 385 11.94 -24.23 -31.75
CA GLY A 385 13.39 -24.08 -31.67
C GLY A 385 13.80 -22.92 -30.76
N LYS A 386 14.97 -23.02 -30.12
CA LYS A 386 15.47 -22.00 -29.18
C LYS A 386 15.60 -20.61 -29.81
N LEU A 387 16.08 -20.54 -31.06
CA LEU A 387 16.16 -19.28 -31.79
C LEU A 387 14.77 -18.69 -32.08
N ASP A 388 13.79 -19.52 -32.43
CA ASP A 388 12.42 -19.06 -32.69
C ASP A 388 11.79 -18.46 -31.43
N GLU A 389 12.04 -19.05 -30.26
CA GLU A 389 11.58 -18.50 -28.98
C GLU A 389 12.29 -17.18 -28.63
N GLU A 390 13.61 -17.06 -28.85
CA GLU A 390 14.32 -15.79 -28.67
C GLU A 390 13.77 -14.69 -29.59
N LEU A 391 13.55 -15.00 -30.87
CA LEU A 391 12.97 -14.07 -31.83
C LEU A 391 11.54 -13.67 -31.47
N ALA A 392 10.71 -14.61 -31.01
CA ALA A 392 9.34 -14.32 -30.58
C ALA A 392 9.32 -13.40 -29.35
N ARG A 393 10.19 -13.62 -28.36
CA ARG A 393 10.32 -12.70 -27.21
C ARG A 393 10.80 -11.32 -27.63
N MET A 394 11.81 -11.24 -28.51
CA MET A 394 12.29 -9.97 -29.02
C MET A 394 11.19 -9.22 -29.78
N SER A 395 10.40 -9.92 -30.61
CA SER A 395 9.24 -9.32 -31.28
C SER A 395 8.26 -8.73 -30.27
N GLY A 396 7.95 -9.46 -29.19
CA GLY A 396 7.07 -8.97 -28.13
C GLY A 396 7.60 -7.72 -27.43
N ILE A 397 8.93 -7.58 -27.26
CA ILE A 397 9.55 -6.35 -26.73
C ILE A 397 9.41 -5.20 -27.74
N ILE A 398 9.72 -5.45 -29.01
CA ILE A 398 9.66 -4.45 -30.09
C ILE A 398 8.23 -3.90 -30.26
N ASP A 399 7.21 -4.74 -30.07
CA ASP A 399 5.81 -4.33 -30.21
C ASP A 399 5.34 -3.31 -29.16
N VAL A 400 6.05 -3.20 -28.02
CA VAL A 400 5.66 -2.35 -26.88
C VAL A 400 6.71 -1.32 -26.49
N ILE A 401 7.90 -1.34 -27.09
CA ILE A 401 8.98 -0.41 -26.77
C ILE A 401 8.60 1.03 -27.18
N THR A 402 8.96 1.99 -26.33
CA THR A 402 8.80 3.43 -26.57
C THR A 402 10.16 4.14 -26.61
N PRO A 403 10.26 5.38 -27.15
CA PRO A 403 11.52 6.12 -27.24
C PRO A 403 12.33 6.26 -25.94
N ASN A 404 11.67 6.33 -24.79
CA ASN A 404 12.34 6.43 -23.48
C ASN A 404 12.48 5.08 -22.76
N SER A 405 12.37 3.96 -23.47
CA SER A 405 12.53 2.63 -22.86
C SER A 405 13.99 2.28 -22.65
N MET A 406 14.28 1.54 -21.56
CA MET A 406 15.56 0.91 -21.32
C MET A 406 15.49 -0.57 -21.71
N VAL A 407 16.43 -1.03 -22.53
CA VAL A 407 16.53 -2.43 -22.96
C VAL A 407 17.88 -3.01 -22.55
N LEU A 408 17.84 -4.11 -21.80
CA LEU A 408 19.02 -4.84 -21.33
C LEU A 408 19.14 -6.15 -22.11
N LEU A 409 20.15 -6.22 -22.98
CA LEU A 409 20.44 -7.39 -23.80
C LEU A 409 21.62 -8.16 -23.21
N ASN A 410 21.42 -9.42 -22.84
CA ASN A 410 22.48 -10.26 -22.27
C ASN A 410 22.62 -11.57 -23.06
N GLU A 411 23.70 -11.72 -23.81
CA GLU A 411 23.96 -12.87 -24.67
C GLU A 411 22.77 -13.23 -25.60
N SER A 412 22.08 -12.21 -26.13
CA SER A 412 20.94 -12.40 -27.02
C SER A 412 21.34 -13.09 -28.32
N PHE A 413 20.50 -14.02 -28.80
CA PHE A 413 20.69 -14.77 -30.05
C PHE A 413 21.92 -15.69 -30.06
N ALA A 414 22.38 -16.11 -28.88
CA ALA A 414 23.46 -17.08 -28.73
C ALA A 414 23.02 -18.53 -29.04
N ALA A 415 21.76 -18.75 -29.45
CA ALA A 415 21.23 -20.07 -29.80
C ALA A 415 21.53 -20.52 -31.25
N THR A 416 22.10 -19.67 -32.09
CA THR A 416 22.51 -20.01 -33.47
C THR A 416 24.02 -19.85 -33.67
N ASN A 417 24.51 -20.08 -34.88
CA ASN A 417 25.92 -19.86 -35.24
C ASN A 417 26.31 -18.39 -35.03
N ASP A 418 27.56 -18.17 -34.59
CA ASP A 418 28.04 -16.84 -34.19
C ASP A 418 27.83 -15.75 -35.25
N ARG A 419 27.97 -16.12 -36.54
CA ARG A 419 27.82 -15.20 -37.67
C ARG A 419 26.37 -14.73 -37.82
N GLU A 420 25.42 -15.66 -37.78
CA GLU A 420 24.00 -15.38 -37.89
C GLU A 420 23.49 -14.62 -36.66
N GLY A 421 23.85 -15.06 -35.46
CA GLY A 421 23.48 -14.38 -34.22
C GLY A 421 23.99 -12.94 -34.17
N SER A 422 25.25 -12.72 -34.59
CA SER A 422 25.84 -11.37 -34.66
C SER A 422 25.13 -10.48 -35.67
N GLU A 423 24.75 -11.02 -36.84
CA GLU A 423 24.07 -10.24 -37.87
C GLU A 423 22.64 -9.85 -37.44
N ILE A 424 21.91 -10.78 -36.82
CA ILE A 424 20.58 -10.51 -36.24
C ILE A 424 20.69 -9.43 -35.15
N ALA A 425 21.61 -9.60 -34.20
CA ALA A 425 21.82 -8.63 -33.12
C ALA A 425 22.19 -7.24 -33.67
N ARG A 426 23.07 -7.18 -34.66
CA ARG A 426 23.48 -5.92 -35.31
C ARG A 426 22.30 -5.22 -35.97
N GLN A 427 21.46 -5.94 -36.71
CA GLN A 427 20.29 -5.36 -37.38
C GLN A 427 19.28 -4.80 -36.37
N ILE A 428 18.98 -5.56 -35.31
CA ILE A 428 18.04 -5.13 -34.27
C ILE A 428 18.58 -3.91 -33.52
N VAL A 429 19.83 -3.94 -33.06
CA VAL A 429 20.43 -2.81 -32.34
C VAL A 429 20.52 -1.56 -33.24
N SER A 430 20.86 -1.72 -34.52
CA SER A 430 20.88 -0.59 -35.46
C SER A 430 19.49 0.03 -35.61
N ALA A 431 18.45 -0.80 -35.75
CA ALA A 431 17.07 -0.32 -35.85
C ALA A 431 16.59 0.41 -34.58
N LEU A 432 16.98 -0.08 -33.40
CA LEU A 432 16.66 0.55 -32.11
C LEU A 432 17.34 1.92 -31.94
N VAL A 433 18.55 2.09 -32.47
CA VAL A 433 19.29 3.37 -32.39
C VAL A 433 18.82 4.36 -33.46
N GLU A 434 18.44 3.89 -34.66
CA GLU A 434 17.99 4.75 -35.77
C GLU A 434 16.59 5.33 -35.55
N ARG A 435 15.68 4.59 -34.88
CA ARG A 435 14.32 5.06 -34.58
C ARG A 435 14.28 5.77 -33.23
N ARG A 436 14.52 7.08 -33.26
CA ARG A 436 14.28 7.99 -32.13
C ARG A 436 12.79 8.21 -31.88
#